data_AF-A0A2L2Z3V4-F1
#
_entry.id   AF-A0A2L2Z3V4-F1
#
_cell.length_a   1.000
_cell.length_b   1.000
_cell.length_c   1.000
_cell.angle_alpha   90.00
_cell.angle_beta   90.00
_cell.angle_gamma   90.00
#
_symmetry.space_group_name_H-M   'P 1'
#
loop_
_entity.id
_entity.type
_entity.pdbx_description
1 polymer ?
#
loop_
_entity_poly.entity_id
_entity_poly.type
_entity_poly.pdbx_seq_one_letter_code
_entity_poly.pdbx_strand_id
1 'polypeptide(L)'
;NPAVEALYIVDRLISNVVLMTLRLICSKWGLPSWAARLLGADKTCYASEHSEVNPKEKVMTLLTNNLTFCNEVSVIEKLTYSPLPSIEYCTLLNQVAVVTIKYFPLSSYIEEF
;
A
#
# COMPACT_ATOMS: atom_id res chain seq x y z
N ASN A 1 -1.26 -8.74 10.44
CA ASN A 1 0.12 -8.49 9.99
C ASN A 1 0.88 -7.88 11.18
N PRO A 2 1.84 -8.61 11.79
CA PRO A 2 2.55 -8.16 13.00
C PRO A 2 3.48 -6.96 12.74
N ALA A 3 3.80 -6.66 11.49
CA ALA A 3 4.64 -5.51 11.13
C ALA A 3 3.87 -4.18 11.12
N VAL A 4 2.54 -4.19 11.05
CA VAL A 4 1.72 -2.96 11.12
C VAL A 4 1.53 -2.59 12.58
N GLU A 5 2.09 -1.47 13.00
CA GLU A 5 2.02 -1.01 14.39
C GLU A 5 0.79 -0.15 14.64
N ALA A 6 0.42 0.68 13.67
CA ALA A 6 -0.74 1.54 13.78
C ALA A 6 -1.37 1.83 12.42
N LEU A 7 -2.66 2.13 12.46
CA LEU A 7 -3.43 2.57 11.32
C LEU A 7 -4.40 3.65 11.79
N TYR A 8 -4.33 4.81 11.15
CA TYR A 8 -5.16 5.97 11.47
C TYR A 8 -6.00 6.35 10.27
N ILE A 9 -7.27 6.66 10.50
CA ILE A 9 -8.13 7.29 9.49
C ILE A 9 -7.87 8.79 9.57
N VAL A 10 -7.28 9.33 8.52
CA VAL A 10 -6.98 10.76 8.42
C VAL A 10 -8.23 11.52 7.98
N ASP A 11 -8.95 10.96 7.00
CA ASP A 11 -10.20 11.53 6.51
C ASP A 11 -11.11 10.42 5.99
N ARG A 12 -12.43 10.68 6.03
CA ARG A 12 -13.46 9.80 5.49
C ARG A 12 -14.67 10.60 5.08
N LEU A 13 -15.05 10.46 3.81
CA LEU A 13 -16.18 11.17 3.23
C LEU A 13 -16.94 10.30 2.25
N ILE A 14 -18.16 10.71 1.94
CA ILE A 14 -18.96 10.11 0.87
C ILE A 14 -19.03 11.12 -0.27
N SER A 15 -18.63 10.69 -1.46
CA SER A 15 -18.73 11.48 -2.69
C SER A 15 -19.45 10.66 -3.75
N ASN A 16 -20.55 11.18 -4.29
CA ASN A 16 -21.33 10.48 -5.33
C ASN A 16 -21.70 9.03 -4.98
N VAL A 17 -22.08 8.76 -3.72
CA VAL A 17 -22.42 7.41 -3.20
C VAL A 17 -21.21 6.47 -3.06
N VAL A 18 -19.99 6.95 -3.34
CA VAL A 18 -18.73 6.23 -3.09
C VAL A 18 -18.17 6.66 -1.73
N LEU A 19 -17.84 5.68 -0.89
CA LEU A 19 -17.14 5.93 0.37
C LEU A 19 -15.64 6.05 0.08
N MET A 20 -15.09 7.24 0.33
CA MET A 20 -13.67 7.53 0.19
C MET A 20 -13.06 7.58 1.58
N THR A 21 -11.95 6.88 1.79
CA THR A 21 -11.23 6.89 3.06
C THR A 21 -9.74 7.08 2.80
N LEU A 22 -9.14 8.04 3.50
CA LEU A 22 -7.70 8.24 3.57
C LEU A 22 -7.16 7.67 4.88
N ARG A 23 -6.19 6.77 4.79
CA ARG A 23 -5.53 6.15 5.94
C ARG A 23 -4.04 6.45 5.93
N LEU A 24 -3.51 6.68 7.12
CA LEU A 24 -2.07 6.68 7.39
C LEU A 24 -1.73 5.35 8.08
N ILE A 25 -0.86 4.58 7.45
CA ILE A 25 -0.39 3.29 7.96
C ILE A 25 1.03 3.50 8.49
N CYS A 26 1.26 2.99 9.69
CA CYS A 26 2.58 2.93 10.33
C CYS A 26 2.98 1.46 10.46
N SER A 27 4.13 1.10 9.92
CA SER A 27 4.67 -0.25 9.98
C SER A 27 6.15 -0.25 10.33
N LYS A 28 6.58 -1.22 11.13
CA LYS A 28 8.01 -1.49 11.34
C LYS A 28 8.46 -2.54 10.37
N TRP A 29 9.31 -2.15 9.43
CA TRP A 29 9.93 -3.08 8.50
C TRP A 29 11.17 -3.68 9.15
N GLY A 30 11.30 -4.99 9.04
CA GLY A 30 12.58 -5.67 9.25
C GLY A 30 13.50 -5.37 8.07
N LEU A 31 13.92 -4.11 7.91
CA LEU A 31 14.84 -3.74 6.83
C LEU A 31 16.13 -4.55 6.98
N PRO A 32 16.63 -5.18 5.91
CA PRO A 32 17.96 -5.76 5.93
C PRO A 32 19.00 -4.70 6.30
N SER A 33 20.10 -5.13 6.91
CA SER A 33 21.11 -4.25 7.52
C SER A 33 21.73 -3.24 6.55
N TRP A 34 21.81 -3.58 5.25
CA TRP A 34 22.27 -2.67 4.21
C TRP A 34 21.27 -1.52 3.98
N ALA A 35 19.96 -1.81 3.95
CA ALA A 35 18.91 -0.84 3.73
C ALA A 35 18.77 0.09 4.95
N ALA A 36 18.83 -0.46 6.16
CA ALA A 36 18.81 0.32 7.40
C ALA A 36 20.00 1.30 7.51
N ARG A 37 21.17 0.96 6.96
CA ARG A 37 22.34 1.85 6.93
C ARG A 37 22.20 2.97 5.91
N LEU A 38 21.60 2.69 4.75
CA LEU A 38 21.44 3.67 3.68
C LEU A 38 20.32 4.68 3.98
N LEU A 39 19.25 4.19 4.61
CA LEU A 39 17.99 4.91 4.79
C LEU A 39 17.89 5.65 6.14
N GLY A 40 18.85 5.44 7.04
CA GLY A 40 18.82 6.05 8.37
C GLY A 40 17.98 5.22 9.35
N ALA A 41 18.43 5.18 10.60
CA ALA A 41 18.11 4.13 11.58
C ALA A 41 16.70 4.18 12.21
N ASP A 42 15.69 4.75 11.54
CA ASP A 42 14.30 4.64 11.97
C ASP A 42 13.59 3.55 11.17
N LYS A 43 13.29 2.43 11.84
CA LYS A 43 12.63 1.24 11.26
C LYS A 43 11.14 1.48 10.93
N THR A 44 10.63 2.66 11.25
CA THR A 44 9.23 3.03 11.14
C THR A 44 8.97 3.60 9.76
N CYS A 45 8.25 2.84 8.94
CA CYS A 45 7.79 3.27 7.63
C CYS A 45 6.35 3.73 7.71
N TYR A 46 6.07 4.81 7.01
CA TYR A 46 4.73 5.34 6.82
C TYR A 46 4.26 5.08 5.40
N ALA A 47 2.98 4.81 5.24
CA ALA A 47 2.32 4.74 3.95
C ALA A 47 0.98 5.47 4.00
N SER A 48 0.65 6.15 2.90
CA SER A 48 -0.70 6.69 2.69
C SER A 48 -1.49 5.70 1.86
N GLU A 49 -2.69 5.38 2.31
CA GLU A 49 -3.61 4.52 1.60
C GLU A 49 -4.92 5.28 1.33
N HIS A 50 -5.27 5.38 0.05
CA HIS A 50 -6.56 5.90 -0.38
C HIS A 50 -7.44 4.73 -0.83
N SER A 51 -8.61 4.59 -0.22
CA SER A 51 -9.56 3.54 -0.59
C SER A 51 -10.91 4.11 -0.98
N GLU A 52 -11.48 3.55 -2.04
CA GLU A 52 -12.79 3.87 -2.56
C GLU A 52 -13.67 2.62 -2.52
N VAL A 53 -14.87 2.74 -1.98
CA VAL A 53 -15.87 1.66 -1.95
C VAL A 53 -17.11 2.13 -2.70
N ASN A 54 -17.37 1.50 -3.83
CA ASN A 54 -18.58 1.72 -4.61
C ASN A 54 -19.59 0.59 -4.34
N PRO A 55 -20.66 0.84 -3.55
CA PRO A 55 -21.63 -0.18 -3.22
C PRO A 55 -22.53 -0.60 -4.39
N LYS A 56 -22.68 0.26 -5.43
CA LYS A 56 -23.50 -0.07 -6.60
C LYS A 56 -22.80 -1.11 -7.47
N GLU A 57 -21.52 -0.91 -7.73
CA GLU A 57 -20.70 -1.83 -8.52
C GLU A 57 -20.16 -3.00 -7.68
N LYS A 58 -20.32 -2.95 -6.34
CA LYS A 58 -19.70 -3.87 -5.38
C LYS A 58 -18.17 -3.95 -5.54
N VAL A 59 -17.56 -2.81 -5.89
CA VAL A 59 -16.11 -2.69 -6.12
C VAL A 59 -15.47 -1.90 -4.98
N MET A 60 -14.35 -2.41 -4.48
CA MET A 60 -13.49 -1.70 -3.55
C MET A 60 -12.08 -1.62 -4.12
N THR A 61 -11.55 -0.41 -4.24
CA THR A 61 -10.17 -0.15 -4.71
C THR A 61 -9.37 0.47 -3.58
N LEU A 62 -8.12 0.01 -3.42
CA LEU A 62 -7.17 0.55 -2.48
C LEU A 62 -5.90 0.90 -3.25
N LEU A 63 -5.39 2.10 -3.03
CA LEU A 63 -4.13 2.59 -3.58
C LEU A 63 -3.24 3.00 -2.42
N THR A 64 -2.15 2.27 -2.23
CA THR A 64 -1.20 2.48 -1.15
C THR A 64 0.13 2.95 -1.72
N ASN A 65 0.67 4.02 -1.16
CA ASN A 65 1.98 4.57 -1.52
C ASN A 65 2.81 4.71 -0.25
N ASN A 66 4.08 4.32 -0.28
CA ASN A 66 4.99 4.62 0.82
C ASN A 66 5.29 6.11 0.89
N LEU A 67 5.34 6.65 2.11
CA LEU A 67 5.75 8.02 2.40
C LEU A 67 7.20 8.07 2.87
N THR A 68 7.60 7.13 3.73
CA THR A 68 9.01 6.98 4.11
C THR A 68 9.81 6.38 2.96
N PHE A 69 11.00 6.92 2.69
CA PHE A 69 11.92 6.48 1.64
C PHE A 69 11.40 6.57 0.20
N CYS A 70 10.32 7.35 -0.04
CA CYS A 70 9.72 7.48 -1.37
C CYS A 70 10.63 8.17 -2.40
N ASN A 71 11.68 8.87 -1.94
CA ASN A 71 12.66 9.50 -2.81
C ASN A 71 13.67 8.49 -3.38
N GLU A 72 13.97 7.43 -2.63
CA GLU A 72 14.92 6.37 -2.96
C GLU A 72 14.20 5.16 -3.58
N VAL A 73 13.12 4.71 -2.93
CA VAL A 73 12.31 3.57 -3.38
C VAL A 73 10.84 3.94 -3.23
N SER A 74 10.15 4.09 -4.36
CA SER A 74 8.71 4.30 -4.40
C SER A 74 8.02 2.96 -4.67
N VAL A 75 7.18 2.53 -3.74
CA VAL A 75 6.32 1.36 -3.85
C VAL A 75 4.87 1.83 -3.90
N ILE A 76 4.21 1.48 -5.00
CA ILE A 76 2.80 1.76 -5.23
C ILE A 76 2.09 0.42 -5.35
N GLU A 77 1.14 0.16 -4.47
CA GLU A 77 0.30 -1.03 -4.51
C GLU A 77 -1.14 -0.63 -4.80
N LYS A 78 -1.75 -1.32 -5.78
CA LYS A 78 -3.16 -1.22 -6.10
C LYS A 78 -3.83 -2.56 -5.89
N LEU A 79 -4.83 -2.58 -5.02
CA LEU A 79 -5.73 -3.71 -4.79
C LEU A 79 -7.11 -3.37 -5.30
N THR A 80 -7.76 -4.29 -6.00
CA THR A 80 -9.15 -4.16 -6.45
C THR A 80 -9.92 -5.42 -6.10
N TYR A 81 -10.90 -5.27 -5.22
CA TYR A 81 -11.88 -6.30 -4.89
C TYR A 81 -13.12 -6.08 -5.74
N SER A 82 -13.59 -7.13 -6.39
CA SER A 82 -14.79 -7.11 -7.25
C SER A 82 -15.51 -8.46 -7.19
N PRO A 83 -16.80 -8.55 -7.54
CA PRO A 83 -17.48 -9.84 -7.63
C PRO A 83 -16.84 -10.74 -8.69
N LEU A 84 -16.70 -12.04 -8.39
CA LEU A 84 -16.23 -13.00 -9.38
C LEU A 84 -17.35 -13.25 -10.42
N PRO A 85 -17.12 -13.05 -11.74
CA PRO A 85 -18.19 -13.17 -12.73
C PRO A 85 -18.85 -14.56 -12.81
N SER A 86 -18.13 -15.61 -12.42
CA SER A 86 -18.61 -16.99 -12.47
C SER A 86 -19.31 -17.47 -11.18
N ILE A 87 -19.07 -16.82 -10.05
CA ILE A 87 -19.59 -17.24 -8.74
C ILE A 87 -19.96 -15.99 -7.92
N GLU A 88 -21.25 -15.74 -7.77
CA GLU A 88 -21.79 -14.50 -7.19
C GLU A 88 -21.36 -14.24 -5.73
N TYR A 89 -21.08 -15.29 -4.97
CA TYR A 89 -20.67 -15.22 -3.56
C TYR A 89 -19.15 -15.11 -3.37
N CYS A 90 -18.39 -15.14 -4.46
CA CYS A 90 -16.93 -15.04 -4.41
C CYS A 90 -16.47 -13.62 -4.76
N THR A 91 -15.41 -13.18 -4.07
CA THR A 91 -14.74 -11.91 -4.36
C THR A 91 -13.43 -12.19 -5.09
N LEU A 92 -13.27 -11.60 -6.27
CA LEU A 92 -12.02 -11.57 -7.01
C LEU A 92 -11.14 -10.44 -6.47
N LEU A 93 -9.92 -10.79 -6.05
CA LEU A 93 -8.86 -9.84 -5.75
C LEU A 93 -7.91 -9.73 -6.94
N ASN A 94 -7.77 -8.52 -7.48
CA ASN A 94 -6.70 -8.16 -8.39
C ASN A 94 -5.69 -7.28 -7.67
N GLN A 95 -4.41 -7.66 -7.72
CA GLN A 95 -3.32 -6.99 -7.03
C GLN A 95 -2.21 -6.67 -8.00
N VAL A 96 -1.76 -5.42 -7.98
CA VAL A 96 -0.63 -4.93 -8.77
C VAL A 96 0.27 -4.11 -7.86
N ALA A 97 1.56 -4.40 -7.86
CA ALA A 97 2.57 -3.60 -7.17
C ALA A 97 3.58 -3.07 -8.20
N VAL A 98 3.92 -1.80 -8.09
CA VAL A 98 4.93 -1.12 -8.90
C VAL A 98 6.01 -0.60 -7.97
N VAL A 99 7.23 -1.09 -8.17
CA VAL A 99 8.41 -0.68 -7.40
C VAL A 99 9.30 0.15 -8.31
N THR A 100 9.59 1.38 -7.91
CA THR A 100 10.47 2.30 -8.63
C THR A 100 11.66 2.65 -7.75
N ILE A 101 12.87 2.34 -8.21
CA ILE A 101 14.11 2.66 -7.49
C ILE A 101 14.74 3.88 -8.17
N LYS A 102 15.04 4.90 -7.37
CA LYS A 102 15.63 6.15 -7.83
C LYS A 102 16.99 6.32 -7.17
N TYR A 103 18.03 6.28 -8.01
CA TYR A 103 19.45 6.35 -7.62
C TYR A 103 19.90 5.13 -6.77
N PHE A 104 21.08 4.61 -7.08
CA PHE A 104 21.68 3.34 -6.60
C PHE A 104 21.28 2.05 -7.35
N PRO A 105 22.22 1.10 -7.52
CA PRO A 105 21.94 -0.22 -8.09
C PRO A 105 21.33 -1.15 -7.02
N LEU A 106 20.22 -0.73 -6.42
CA LEU A 106 19.52 -1.51 -5.39
C LEU A 106 18.56 -2.56 -5.98
N SER A 107 18.41 -2.61 -7.31
CA SER A 107 17.49 -3.53 -7.98
C SER A 107 17.76 -4.98 -7.61
N SER A 108 19.03 -5.41 -7.63
CA SER A 108 19.43 -6.78 -7.30
C SER A 108 19.12 -7.16 -5.84
N TYR A 109 19.18 -6.19 -4.91
CA TYR A 109 18.91 -6.45 -3.49
C TYR A 109 17.42 -6.54 -3.16
N ILE A 110 16.57 -5.86 -3.95
CA ILE A 110 15.11 -5.90 -3.78
C ILE A 110 14.53 -7.15 -4.44
N GLU A 111 15.09 -7.61 -5.57
CA GLU A 111 14.64 -8.85 -6.23
C GLU A 111 14.92 -10.12 -5.43
N GLU A 112 15.93 -10.11 -4.55
CA GLU A 112 16.26 -11.25 -3.68
C GLU A 112 15.39 -11.36 -2.41
N PHE A 113 14.57 -10.35 -2.11
CA PHE A 113 13.78 -10.25 -0.87
C PHE A 113 12.29 -10.53 -1.11
#